data_AF-A0A848UAI3-F1
#
_entry.id   AF-A0A848UAI3-F1
#
_cell.length_a   1.000
_cell.length_b   1.000
_cell.length_c   1.000
_cell.angle_alpha   90.00
_cell.angle_beta   90.00
_cell.angle_gamma   90.00
#
_symmetry.space_group_name_H-M   'P 1'
#
loop_
_entity.id
_entity.type
_entity.pdbx_description
1 polymer ?
#
loop_
_entity_poly.entity_id
_entity_poly.type
_entity_poly.pdbx_seq_one_letter_code
_entity_poly.pdbx_strand_id
1 'polypeptide(L)'
;DVSSVRIGATLKVRDAEIRLVQGDTVSFDDDVGIVPLLYLAGKYRLNNRWTIGADLDGLAGGPGRAIDLGFALDFSIARRWQIGAEVRVLDGGADTDDVYNFARFNSAAIAISTGF
;
A
#
# COMPACT_ATOMS: atom_id res chain seq x y z
N ASP A 1 -2.91 -12.69 -24.73
CA ASP A 1 -3.26 -12.39 -23.32
C ASP A 1 -2.89 -10.97 -22.98
N VAL A 2 -3.73 -10.25 -22.23
CA VAL A 2 -3.33 -8.92 -21.75
C VAL A 2 -2.61 -9.12 -20.43
N SER A 3 -1.30 -9.25 -20.52
CA SER A 3 -0.39 -8.98 -19.42
C SER A 3 0.01 -7.50 -19.48
N SER A 4 -0.05 -6.80 -18.36
CA SER A 4 0.45 -5.43 -18.28
C SER A 4 1.42 -5.32 -17.11
N VAL A 5 2.54 -4.66 -17.32
CA VAL A 5 3.51 -4.33 -16.28
C VAL A 5 3.67 -2.81 -16.25
N ARG A 6 3.70 -2.24 -15.06
CA ARG A 6 3.95 -0.82 -14.81
C ARG A 6 5.05 -0.68 -13.78
N ILE A 7 5.91 0.30 -14.01
CA ILE A 7 6.98 0.71 -13.11
C ILE A 7 6.86 2.23 -12.98
N GLY A 8 7.01 2.75 -11.77
CA GLY A 8 6.90 4.17 -11.50
C GLY A 8 7.50 4.55 -10.15
N ALA A 9 7.12 5.71 -9.65
CA ALA A 9 7.51 6.18 -8.33
C ALA A 9 6.31 6.82 -7.63
N THR A 10 6.30 6.72 -6.31
CA THR A 10 5.29 7.32 -5.43
C THR A 10 5.99 8.26 -4.46
N LEU A 11 5.40 9.42 -4.22
CA LEU A 11 5.88 10.38 -3.23
C LEU A 11 4.91 10.37 -2.05
N LYS A 12 5.32 9.74 -0.95
CA LYS A 12 4.52 9.65 0.27
C LYS A 12 4.84 10.85 1.17
N VAL A 13 3.83 11.65 1.48
CA VAL A 13 3.92 12.72 2.47
C VAL A 13 3.37 12.20 3.79
N ARG A 14 4.16 12.27 4.85
CA ARG A 14 3.77 11.94 6.22
C ARG A 14 3.75 13.21 7.06
N ASP A 15 2.77 13.29 7.94
CA ASP A 15 2.71 14.19 9.09
C ASP A 15 2.39 13.31 10.30
N ALA A 16 3.27 13.28 11.30
CA ALA A 16 3.14 12.43 12.48
C ALA A 16 3.45 13.23 13.74
N GLU A 17 2.63 13.06 14.79
CA GLU A 17 2.87 13.61 16.12
C GLU A 17 2.72 12.49 17.15
N ILE A 18 3.69 12.35 18.05
CA ILE A 18 3.57 11.53 19.25
C ILE A 18 3.47 12.48 20.44
N ARG A 19 2.38 12.40 21.21
CA ARG A 19 2.16 13.25 22.39
C ARG A 19 1.93 12.41 23.65
N LEU A 20 2.65 12.75 24.72
CA LEU A 20 2.51 12.18 26.04
C LEU A 20 2.01 13.26 27.01
N VAL A 21 0.96 12.93 27.76
CA VAL A 21 0.35 13.83 28.75
C VAL A 21 0.32 13.13 30.11
N GLN A 22 0.89 13.76 31.13
CA GLN A 22 0.91 13.28 32.51
C GLN A 22 0.56 14.41 33.48
N GLY A 23 -0.72 14.51 33.85
CA GLY A 23 -1.22 15.63 34.63
C GLY A 23 -1.08 16.94 33.85
N ASP A 24 -0.39 17.92 34.43
CA ASP A 24 -0.08 19.20 33.78
C ASP A 24 1.17 19.13 32.87
N THR A 25 1.88 18.00 32.83
CA THR A 25 3.07 17.81 31.99
C THR A 25 2.66 17.29 30.61
N VAL A 26 3.09 17.99 29.56
CA VAL A 26 2.89 17.59 28.16
C VAL A 26 4.25 17.52 27.48
N SER A 27 4.50 16.44 26.74
CA SER A 27 5.65 16.28 25.84
C SER A 27 5.13 15.85 24.48
N PHE A 28 5.72 16.36 23.39
CA PHE A 28 5.37 15.93 22.05
C PHE A 28 6.61 15.88 21.15
N ASP A 29 6.51 15.09 20.09
CA ASP A 29 7.52 14.91 19.04
C ASP A 29 6.78 14.92 17.68
N ASP A 30 7.19 15.79 16.75
CA ASP A 30 6.56 15.98 15.44
C ASP A 30 7.51 15.62 14.29
N ASP A 31 6.98 14.96 13.26
CA ASP A 31 7.79 14.41 12.16
C ASP A 31 7.05 14.45 10.81
N VAL A 32 7.23 15.56 10.09
CA VAL A 32 6.81 15.75 8.70
C VAL A 32 7.91 15.27 7.75
N GLY A 33 7.59 14.32 6.88
CA GLY A 33 8.57 13.68 6.00
C GLY A 33 8.03 13.39 4.61
N ILE A 34 8.93 13.45 3.63
CA ILE A 34 8.68 12.99 2.27
C ILE A 34 9.47 11.70 2.05
N VAL A 35 8.79 10.64 1.61
CA VAL A 35 9.39 9.33 1.37
C VAL A 35 9.16 8.92 -0.08
N PRO A 36 10.20 8.90 -0.94
CA PRO A 36 10.08 8.38 -2.29
C PRO A 36 10.02 6.85 -2.26
N LEU A 37 9.06 6.26 -2.96
CA LEU A 37 8.84 4.81 -3.05
C LEU A 37 8.94 4.38 -4.52
N LEU A 38 9.48 3.18 -4.75
CA LEU A 38 9.40 2.51 -6.04
C LEU A 38 8.00 1.92 -6.19
N TYR A 39 7.32 2.23 -7.30
CA TYR A 39 6.04 1.64 -7.66
C TYR A 39 6.23 0.54 -8.69
N LEU A 40 5.69 -0.65 -8.44
CA LEU A 40 5.61 -1.76 -9.38
C LEU A 40 4.17 -2.26 -9.43
N ALA A 41 3.65 -2.56 -10.62
CA ALA A 41 2.35 -3.22 -10.74
C ALA A 41 2.28 -4.17 -11.93
N GLY A 42 1.52 -5.24 -11.78
CA GLY A 42 1.32 -6.27 -12.78
C GLY A 42 -0.14 -6.70 -12.84
N LYS A 43 -0.62 -7.00 -14.04
CA LYS A 43 -1.86 -7.77 -14.24
C LYS A 43 -1.59 -8.90 -15.22
N TYR A 44 -2.19 -10.05 -14.97
CA TYR A 44 -2.10 -11.22 -15.83
C TYR A 44 -3.46 -11.90 -15.97
N ARG A 45 -3.90 -12.10 -17.22
CA ARG A 45 -5.11 -12.84 -17.53
C ARG A 45 -4.80 -14.33 -17.54
N LEU A 46 -5.30 -15.07 -16.55
CA LEU A 46 -5.14 -16.53 -16.46
C LEU A 46 -5.94 -17.24 -17.56
N ASN A 47 -7.15 -16.74 -17.86
CA ASN A 47 -8.02 -17.22 -18.94
C ASN A 47 -9.13 -16.18 -19.23
N ASN A 48 -10.12 -16.54 -20.05
CA ASN A 48 -11.21 -15.64 -20.43
C ASN A 48 -12.08 -15.12 -19.26
N ARG A 49 -11.97 -15.70 -18.06
CA ARG A 49 -12.75 -15.29 -16.88
C ARG A 49 -11.90 -14.70 -15.77
N TRP A 50 -10.71 -15.24 -15.54
CA TRP A 50 -9.88 -14.90 -14.39
C TRP A 50 -8.72 -13.97 -14.75
N THR A 51 -8.54 -12.92 -13.95
CA THR A 51 -7.38 -12.02 -14.00
C THR A 51 -6.79 -11.90 -12.61
N ILE A 52 -5.47 -12.00 -12.50
CA ILE A 52 -4.73 -11.71 -11.27
C ILE A 52 -4.04 -10.37 -11.41
N GLY A 53 -3.93 -9.64 -10.30
CA GLY A 53 -3.22 -8.38 -10.21
C GLY A 53 -2.37 -8.31 -8.95
N ALA A 54 -1.28 -7.57 -9.02
CA ALA A 54 -0.50 -7.20 -7.85
C ALA A 54 0.11 -5.81 -8.06
N ASP A 55 0.27 -5.06 -6.97
CA ASP A 55 0.99 -3.79 -6.92
C ASP A 55 1.83 -3.68 -5.65
N LEU A 56 2.93 -2.93 -5.74
CA LEU A 56 3.87 -2.69 -4.67
C LEU A 56 4.32 -1.23 -4.72
N ASP A 57 4.15 -0.51 -3.62
CA ASP A 57 4.90 0.70 -3.29
C ASP A 57 5.91 0.39 -2.20
N GLY A 58 7.20 0.46 -2.53
CA GLY A 58 8.26 0.00 -1.63
C GLY A 58 9.43 0.97 -1.52
N LEU A 59 9.87 1.21 -0.28
CA LEU A 59 11.20 1.70 0.05
C LEU A 59 11.75 0.88 1.21
N ALA A 60 12.96 0.36 1.01
CA ALA A 60 13.75 -0.30 2.04
C ALA A 60 15.11 0.40 2.14
N GLY A 61 15.19 1.45 2.96
CA GLY A 61 16.46 2.17 3.19
C GLY A 61 16.29 3.57 3.78
N GLY A 62 17.34 4.05 4.44
CA GLY A 62 17.34 5.32 5.18
C GLY A 62 16.85 5.15 6.63
N PRO A 63 16.28 6.19 7.25
CA PRO A 63 15.79 6.15 8.64
C PRO A 63 14.55 5.24 8.84
N GLY A 64 14.01 4.62 7.79
CA GLY A 64 12.84 3.76 7.89
C GLY A 64 12.54 2.90 6.66
N ARG A 65 11.41 2.19 6.73
CA ARG A 65 10.85 1.35 5.66
C ARG A 65 9.39 1.67 5.43
N ALA A 66 8.95 1.51 4.20
CA ALA A 66 7.53 1.51 3.84
C ALA A 66 7.32 0.46 2.74
N ILE A 67 6.36 -0.44 2.96
CA ILE A 67 5.95 -1.46 1.99
C ILE A 67 4.43 -1.43 1.96
N ASP A 68 3.86 -1.19 0.79
CA ASP A 68 2.44 -1.33 0.54
C ASP A 68 2.24 -2.33 -0.60
N LEU A 69 1.69 -3.50 -0.30
CA LEU A 69 1.59 -4.64 -1.22
C LEU A 69 0.14 -5.09 -1.35
N GLY A 70 -0.38 -5.02 -2.57
CA GLY A 70 -1.73 -5.49 -2.94
C GLY A 70 -1.68 -6.75 -3.80
N PHE A 71 -2.62 -7.67 -3.58
CA PHE A 71 -2.90 -8.80 -4.46
C PHE A 71 -4.39 -8.91 -4.71
N ALA A 72 -4.78 -8.96 -5.99
CA ALA A 72 -6.16 -9.00 -6.43
C ALA A 72 -6.44 -10.20 -7.36
N LEU A 73 -7.65 -10.76 -7.23
CA LEU A 73 -8.19 -11.77 -8.12
C LEU A 73 -9.57 -11.33 -8.62
N ASP A 74 -9.67 -11.12 -9.93
CA ASP A 74 -10.89 -10.70 -10.61
C ASP A 74 -11.51 -11.85 -11.42
N PHE A 75 -12.84 -11.99 -11.32
CA PHE A 75 -13.66 -12.91 -12.09
C PHE A 75 -14.65 -12.15 -12.98
N SER A 76 -14.65 -12.48 -14.28
CA SER A 76 -15.57 -11.89 -15.26
C SER A 76 -16.91 -12.62 -15.22
N ILE A 77 -17.94 -11.91 -14.74
CA ILE A 77 -19.32 -12.40 -14.65
C ILE A 77 -19.98 -12.36 -16.03
N ALA A 78 -19.77 -11.26 -16.76
CA ALA A 78 -20.29 -11.03 -18.11
C ALA A 78 -19.24 -10.27 -18.93
N ARG A 79 -19.51 -10.04 -20.22
CA ARG A 79 -18.58 -9.31 -21.11
C ARG A 79 -18.12 -7.95 -20.57
N ARG A 80 -18.93 -7.32 -19.71
CA ARG A 80 -18.67 -5.99 -19.16
C ARG A 80 -18.52 -5.94 -17.64
N TRP A 81 -18.87 -7.00 -16.91
CA TRP A 81 -18.94 -6.99 -15.45
C TRP A 81 -17.90 -7.93 -14.85
N GLN A 82 -17.21 -7.45 -13.83
CA GLN A 82 -16.27 -8.25 -13.04
C GLN A 82 -16.56 -8.08 -11.55
N ILE A 83 -16.28 -9.15 -10.80
CA ILE A 83 -16.21 -9.12 -9.34
C ILE A 83 -14.79 -9.49 -8.94
N GLY A 84 -14.23 -8.77 -7.99
CA GLY A 84 -12.87 -8.94 -7.53
C GLY A 84 -12.80 -9.09 -6.02
N ALA A 85 -11.76 -9.78 -5.56
CA ALA A 85 -11.33 -9.77 -4.17
C ALA A 85 -9.88 -9.33 -4.10
N GLU A 86 -9.54 -8.51 -3.10
CA GLU A 86 -8.20 -8.01 -2.88
C GLU A 86 -7.80 -8.22 -1.41
N VAL A 87 -6.53 -8.54 -1.20
CA VAL A 87 -5.87 -8.46 0.10
C VAL A 87 -4.69 -7.53 -0.01
N ARG A 88 -4.49 -6.69 1.02
CA ARG A 88 -3.44 -5.68 1.04
C ARG A 88 -2.75 -5.62 2.38
N VAL A 89 -1.43 -5.52 2.36
CA VAL A 89 -0.57 -5.35 3.53
C VAL A 89 0.16 -4.03 3.39
N LEU A 90 -0.11 -3.11 4.32
CA LEU A 90 0.63 -1.87 4.48
C LEU A 90 1.49 -1.99 5.73
N ASP A 91 2.80 -1.91 5.54
CA ASP A 91 3.82 -2.01 6.57
C ASP A 91 4.72 -0.77 6.52
N GLY A 92 5.08 -0.23 7.68
CA GLY A 92 6.06 0.82 7.73
C GLY A 92 6.57 1.07 9.13
N GLY A 93 7.69 1.75 9.22
CA GLY A 93 8.33 2.07 10.48
C GLY A 93 9.65 2.78 10.26
N ALA A 94 10.15 3.39 11.31
CA ALA A 94 11.45 4.02 11.39
C ALA A 94 12.23 3.38 12.54
N ASP A 95 13.52 3.18 12.29
CA ASP A 95 14.48 2.71 13.28
C ASP A 95 15.71 3.62 13.16
N THR A 96 15.83 4.55 14.10
CA THR A 96 16.83 5.60 14.13
C THR A 96 17.37 5.74 15.54
N ASP A 97 18.46 6.51 15.71
CA ASP A 97 19.05 6.77 17.02
C ASP A 97 18.09 7.51 17.98
N ASP A 98 17.06 8.19 17.44
CA ASP A 98 16.12 9.03 18.20
C ASP A 98 14.69 8.42 18.30
N VAL A 99 14.23 7.71 17.27
CA VAL A 99 12.85 7.22 17.15
C VAL A 99 12.81 5.77 16.66
N TYR A 100 12.05 4.94 17.37
CA TYR A 100 11.64 3.60 16.94
C TYR A 100 10.12 3.53 16.85
N ASN A 101 9.58 3.29 15.65
CA ASN A 101 8.15 3.07 15.45
C ASN A 101 7.85 2.02 14.39
N PHE A 102 6.70 1.38 14.52
CA PHE A 102 6.22 0.38 13.58
C PHE A 102 4.70 0.39 13.50
N ALA A 103 4.18 0.28 12.29
CA ALA A 103 2.76 0.09 12.04
C ALA A 103 2.56 -0.93 10.90
N ARG A 104 1.63 -1.86 11.12
CA ARG A 104 1.16 -2.79 10.10
C ARG A 104 -0.36 -2.82 10.05
N PHE A 105 -0.89 -2.65 8.85
CA PHE A 105 -2.30 -2.74 8.55
C PHE A 105 -2.50 -3.83 7.51
N ASN A 106 -3.46 -4.71 7.78
CA ASN A 106 -3.90 -5.72 6.81
C ASN A 106 -5.34 -5.39 6.47
N SER A 107 -5.66 -5.38 5.18
CA SER A 107 -7.02 -5.10 4.71
C SER A 107 -7.41 -6.10 3.64
N ALA A 108 -8.73 -6.28 3.49
CA ALA A 108 -9.33 -7.06 2.43
C ALA A 108 -10.50 -6.28 1.84
N ALA A 109 -10.71 -6.42 0.54
CA ALA A 109 -11.79 -5.73 -0.17
C ALA A 109 -12.48 -6.68 -1.16
N ILE A 110 -13.73 -6.37 -1.46
CA ILE A 110 -14.47 -6.95 -2.58
C ILE A 110 -14.87 -5.79 -3.48
N ALA A 111 -14.69 -5.94 -4.78
CA ALA A 111 -15.00 -4.93 -5.77
C ALA A 111 -15.96 -5.48 -6.82
N ILE A 112 -16.84 -4.63 -7.33
CA ILE A 112 -17.61 -4.89 -8.56
C ILE A 112 -17.23 -3.78 -9.53
N SER A 113 -16.81 -4.15 -10.74
CA SER A 113 -16.39 -3.21 -11.77
C SER A 113 -17.15 -3.46 -13.08
N THR A 114 -17.35 -2.40 -13.85
CA THR A 114 -17.99 -2.47 -15.17
C THR A 114 -17.25 -1.60 -16.19
N GLY A 115 -17.15 -2.08 -17.43
CA GLY A 115 -16.52 -1.34 -18.54
C GLY A 115 -17.53 -0.57 -19.39
N PHE A 116 -17.21 0.67 -19.77
CA PHE A 116 -17.99 1.50 -20.70
C PHE A 116 -17.59 1.28 -22.15
#